data_AF-A0A3Q0SD67-F1
#
_entry.id   AF-A0A3Q0SD67-F1
#
_cell.length_a   1.000
_cell.length_b   1.000
_cell.length_c   1.000
_cell.angle_alpha   90.00
_cell.angle_beta   90.00
_cell.angle_gamma   90.00
#
_symmetry.space_group_name_H-M   'P 1'
#
loop_
_entity.id
_entity.type
_entity.pdbx_description
1 polymer ?
#
loop_
_entity_poly.entity_id
_entity_poly.type
_entity_poly.pdbx_seq_one_letter_code
_entity_poly.pdbx_strand_id
1 'polypeptide(L)'
;MSVSGLKAELKFLESIFDTNHERFRIIDWKPDELSCQFNVTGEKLLIIHCNITESYPSTPPIWFVDSDDPSLAQVLERLEDVRKGSTLVVNLIFLMHFVIHCTH
;
A
#
# COMPACT_ATOMS: atom_id res chain seq x y z
N MET A 1 19.12 -10.85 -4.79
CA MET A 1 18.61 -10.83 -3.40
C MET A 1 17.31 -11.61 -3.42
N SER A 2 17.17 -12.59 -2.54
CA SER A 2 16.21 -13.69 -2.68
C SER A 2 14.75 -13.28 -2.52
N VAL A 3 13.91 -13.84 -3.37
CA VAL A 3 12.42 -13.85 -3.37
C VAL A 3 11.82 -14.13 -1.98
N SER A 4 12.61 -14.69 -1.06
CA SER A 4 12.28 -14.96 0.34
C SER A 4 11.97 -13.71 1.17
N GLY A 5 12.56 -12.55 0.85
CA GLY A 5 12.34 -11.30 1.61
C GLY A 5 10.92 -10.74 1.44
N LEU A 6 10.39 -10.78 0.22
CA LEU A 6 9.07 -10.26 -0.10
C LEU A 6 7.96 -11.04 0.60
N LYS A 7 8.02 -12.37 0.59
CA LYS A 7 7.02 -13.20 1.28
C LYS A 7 7.06 -12.98 2.80
N ALA A 8 8.24 -12.73 3.36
CA ALA A 8 8.39 -12.37 4.77
C ALA A 8 7.79 -10.98 5.05
N GLU A 9 8.04 -9.99 4.18
CA GLU A 9 7.38 -8.67 4.26
C GLU A 9 5.86 -8.78 4.21
N LEU A 10 5.30 -9.56 3.28
CA LEU A 10 3.85 -9.72 3.14
C LEU A 10 3.22 -10.41 4.36
N LYS A 11 3.84 -11.48 4.88
CA LYS A 11 3.41 -12.09 6.15
C LYS A 11 3.53 -11.13 7.33
N PHE A 12 4.58 -10.31 7.34
CA PHE A 12 4.76 -9.31 8.38
C PHE A 12 3.70 -8.22 8.28
N LEU A 13 3.32 -7.79 7.07
CA LEU A 13 2.23 -6.86 6.84
C LEU A 13 0.91 -7.41 7.37
N GLU A 14 0.55 -8.64 7.05
CA GLU A 14 -0.64 -9.30 7.61
C GLU A 14 -0.60 -9.33 9.14
N SER A 15 0.57 -9.57 9.74
CA SER A 15 0.73 -9.62 11.19
C SER A 15 0.71 -8.26 11.88
N ILE A 16 1.14 -7.17 11.23
CA ILE A 16 1.10 -5.81 11.79
C ILE A 16 -0.28 -5.18 11.56
N PHE A 17 -0.81 -5.35 10.35
CA PHE A 17 -2.02 -4.71 9.87
C PHE A 17 -3.17 -5.72 9.86
N ASP A 18 -3.65 -6.01 11.05
CA ASP A 18 -4.74 -6.93 11.26
C ASP A 18 -6.04 -6.43 10.60
N THR A 19 -6.95 -7.36 10.26
CA THR A 19 -8.21 -7.05 9.56
C THR A 19 -9.14 -6.18 10.41
N ASN A 20 -8.83 -5.97 11.69
CA ASN A 20 -9.63 -5.21 12.64
C ASN A 20 -9.20 -3.74 12.80
N HIS A 21 -8.40 -3.18 11.89
CA HIS A 21 -8.12 -1.75 11.92
C HIS A 21 -9.28 -0.93 11.35
N GLU A 22 -9.69 0.11 12.08
CA GLU A 22 -10.78 1.03 11.73
C GLU A 22 -10.53 1.85 10.45
N ARG A 23 -9.25 2.07 10.10
CA ARG A 23 -8.79 2.95 9.01
C ARG A 23 -8.07 2.22 7.87
N PHE A 24 -7.54 1.03 8.10
CA PHE A 24 -6.77 0.28 7.10
C PHE A 24 -7.02 -1.21 7.27
N ARG A 25 -7.23 -1.92 6.18
CA ARG A 25 -7.49 -3.36 6.18
C ARG A 25 -6.82 -3.98 4.97
N ILE A 26 -5.99 -4.99 5.17
CA ILE A 26 -5.51 -5.80 4.05
C ILE A 26 -6.67 -6.69 3.59
N ILE A 27 -7.03 -6.60 2.30
CA ILE A 27 -8.11 -7.38 1.70
C ILE A 27 -7.59 -8.73 1.25
N ASP A 28 -6.50 -8.71 0.48
CA ASP A 28 -5.82 -9.90 -0.03
C ASP A 28 -4.36 -9.57 -0.33
N TRP A 29 -3.47 -10.55 -0.21
CA TRP A 29 -2.09 -10.39 -0.62
C TRP A 29 -1.54 -11.66 -1.25
N LYS A 30 -0.70 -11.45 -2.25
CA LYS A 30 -0.01 -12.44 -3.07
C LYS A 30 1.42 -11.97 -3.33
N PRO A 31 2.34 -12.86 -3.73
CA PRO A 31 3.69 -12.47 -4.10
C PRO A 31 3.75 -11.47 -5.27
N ASP A 32 2.74 -11.43 -6.14
CA ASP A 32 2.68 -10.51 -7.28
C ASP A 32 1.73 -9.32 -7.06
N GLU A 33 0.84 -9.38 -6.08
CA GLU A 33 -0.14 -8.32 -5.86
C GLU A 33 -0.53 -8.18 -4.39
N LEU A 34 -0.80 -6.96 -3.94
CA LEU A 34 -1.28 -6.64 -2.60
C LEU A 34 -2.48 -5.70 -2.74
N SER A 35 -3.61 -6.12 -2.21
CA SER A 35 -4.85 -5.36 -2.21
C SER A 35 -5.20 -4.95 -0.79
N CYS A 36 -5.32 -3.64 -0.57
CA CYS A 36 -5.60 -3.09 0.75
C CYS A 36 -6.67 -2.00 0.65
N GLN A 37 -7.43 -1.85 1.73
CA GLN A 37 -8.56 -0.94 1.83
C GLN A 37 -8.29 0.06 2.94
N PHE A 38 -8.52 1.33 2.65
CA PHE A 38 -8.40 2.45 3.56
C PHE A 38 -9.79 3.04 3.80
N ASN A 39 -10.14 3.20 5.06
CA ASN A 39 -11.38 3.83 5.46
C ASN A 39 -11.10 5.30 5.80
N VAL A 40 -11.53 6.18 4.91
CA VAL A 40 -11.08 7.57 4.87
C VAL A 40 -12.02 8.42 5.72
N THR A 41 -13.31 8.36 5.43
CA THR A 41 -14.34 9.19 6.08
C THR A 41 -15.56 8.38 6.51
N GLY A 42 -15.40 7.15 7.00
CA GLY A 42 -16.48 6.28 7.52
C GLY A 42 -17.46 5.75 6.47
N GLU A 43 -17.70 6.51 5.41
CA GLU A 43 -18.54 6.19 4.25
C GLU A 43 -17.68 5.99 2.99
N LYS A 44 -16.51 6.67 2.91
CA LYS A 44 -15.59 6.55 1.77
C LYS A 44 -14.53 5.50 2.03
N LEU A 45 -14.65 4.39 1.31
CA LEU A 45 -13.68 3.30 1.26
C LEU A 45 -12.79 3.49 0.03
N LEU A 46 -11.48 3.56 0.25
CA LEU A 46 -10.47 3.61 -0.80
C LEU A 46 -9.82 2.25 -0.93
N ILE A 47 -9.86 1.64 -2.10
CA ILE A 47 -9.16 0.40 -2.37
C ILE A 47 -7.89 0.73 -3.14
N ILE A 48 -6.76 0.21 -2.66
CA ILE A 48 -5.44 0.40 -3.24
C ILE A 48 -4.88 -0.95 -3.58
N HIS A 49 -4.55 -1.12 -4.86
CA HIS A 49 -3.90 -2.30 -5.40
C HIS A 49 -2.43 -2.01 -5.64
N CYS A 50 -1.57 -2.93 -5.29
CA CYS A 50 -0.14 -2.83 -5.46
C CYS A 50 0.33 -4.04 -6.25
N ASN A 51 0.85 -3.84 -7.46
CA ASN A 51 1.37 -4.91 -8.29
C ASN A 51 2.89 -4.99 -8.14
N ILE A 52 3.36 -6.10 -7.60
CA ILE A 52 4.76 -6.38 -7.35
C ILE A 52 5.28 -7.22 -8.51
N THR A 53 6.19 -6.66 -9.32
CA THR A 53 6.77 -7.40 -10.44
C THR A 53 7.78 -8.44 -9.95
N GLU A 54 7.99 -9.53 -10.71
CA GLU A 54 9.04 -10.53 -10.43
C GLU A 54 10.47 -9.94 -10.33
N SER A 55 10.68 -8.75 -10.90
CA SER A 55 11.94 -8.01 -10.80
C SER A 55 12.13 -7.28 -9.47
N TYR A 56 11.18 -7.36 -8.53
CA TYR A 56 11.32 -6.80 -7.20
C TYR A 56 12.51 -7.45 -6.46
N PRO A 57 13.37 -6.68 -5.77
CA PRO A 57 13.25 -5.25 -5.47
C PRO A 57 13.89 -4.31 -6.50
N SER A 58 14.46 -4.82 -7.60
CA SER A 58 15.10 -4.00 -8.64
C SER A 58 14.11 -3.06 -9.34
N THR A 59 12.88 -3.55 -9.56
CA THR A 59 11.76 -2.73 -10.05
C THR A 59 10.83 -2.44 -8.87
N PRO A 60 10.47 -1.17 -8.61
CA PRO A 60 9.54 -0.83 -7.55
C PRO A 60 8.14 -1.38 -7.85
N PRO A 61 7.36 -1.73 -6.83
CA PRO A 61 5.98 -2.14 -7.01
C PRO A 61 5.14 -0.96 -7.51
N ILE A 62 4.16 -1.26 -8.35
CA ILE A 62 3.28 -0.27 -8.97
C ILE A 62 2.01 -0.17 -8.14
N TRP A 63 1.69 1.02 -7.67
CA TRP A 63 0.50 1.25 -6.84
C TRP A 63 -0.60 1.85 -7.70
N PHE A 64 -1.83 1.41 -7.45
CA PHE A 64 -3.03 1.80 -8.15
C PHE A 64 -4.09 2.12 -7.10
N VAL A 65 -4.82 3.20 -7.31
CA VAL A 65 -6.01 3.52 -6.53
C VAL A 65 -7.24 3.20 -7.35
N ASP A 66 -8.19 2.50 -6.76
CA ASP A 66 -9.53 2.30 -7.31
C ASP A 66 -10.45 3.44 -6.85
N SER A 67 -10.14 4.67 -7.29
CA SER A 67 -10.92 5.88 -7.02
C SER A 67 -10.50 7.02 -7.94
N ASP A 68 -11.50 7.82 -8.33
CA ASP A 68 -11.35 9.01 -9.19
C ASP A 68 -10.87 10.26 -8.43
N ASP A 69 -10.37 10.11 -7.19
CA ASP A 69 -9.99 11.25 -6.36
C ASP A 69 -8.62 11.83 -6.78
N PRO A 70 -8.55 13.07 -7.32
CA PRO A 70 -7.29 13.64 -7.78
C PRO A 70 -6.29 13.84 -6.65
N SER A 71 -6.77 14.02 -5.42
CA SER A 71 -5.92 14.10 -4.23
C SER A 71 -5.13 12.81 -4.05
N LEU A 72 -5.75 11.64 -4.29
CA LEU A 72 -5.08 10.36 -4.11
C LEU A 72 -4.14 10.00 -5.27
N ALA A 73 -4.45 10.43 -6.49
CA ALA A 73 -3.50 10.35 -7.60
C ALA A 73 -2.19 11.08 -7.25
N GLN A 74 -2.30 12.30 -6.68
CA GLN A 74 -1.15 13.06 -6.22
C GLN A 74 -0.40 12.35 -5.08
N VAL A 75 -1.08 11.62 -4.19
CA VAL A 75 -0.42 10.79 -3.15
C VAL A 75 0.40 9.67 -3.79
N LEU A 76 -0.16 8.98 -4.78
CA LEU A 76 0.53 7.89 -5.47
C LEU A 76 1.80 8.39 -6.17
N GLU A 77 1.73 9.55 -6.83
CA GLU A 77 2.90 10.19 -7.45
C GLU A 77 3.97 10.56 -6.41
N ARG A 78 3.56 11.08 -5.24
CA ARG A 78 4.49 11.40 -4.14
C ARG A 78 5.10 10.14 -3.53
N LEU A 79 4.29 9.10 -3.42
CA LEU A 79 4.74 7.81 -2.93
C LEU A 79 5.81 7.24 -3.86
N GLU A 80 5.65 7.33 -5.18
CA GLU A 80 6.68 6.94 -6.16
C GLU A 80 8.02 7.64 -5.97
N ASP A 81 8.01 8.94 -5.64
CA ASP A 81 9.22 9.71 -5.42
C ASP A 81 9.95 9.31 -4.12
N VAL A 82 9.19 9.07 -3.04
CA VAL A 82 9.72 8.59 -1.74
C VAL A 82 10.17 7.11 -1.81
N ARG A 83 9.72 6.36 -2.82
CA ARG A 83 9.89 4.91 -2.94
C ARG A 83 11.24 4.40 -3.42
N LYS A 84 12.18 5.25 -3.82
CA LYS A 84 13.52 4.81 -4.27
C LYS A 84 14.31 4.13 -3.13
N GLY A 85 14.09 2.83 -2.94
CA GLY A 85 14.79 1.98 -1.97
C GLY A 85 14.02 1.63 -0.69
N SER A 86 12.74 1.98 -0.59
CA SER A 86 11.90 1.73 0.59
C SER A 86 11.11 0.42 0.49
N THR A 87 10.95 -0.29 1.61
CA THR A 87 10.17 -1.54 1.72
C THR A 87 8.66 -1.29 1.59
N LEU A 88 7.89 -2.35 1.28
CA LEU A 88 6.43 -2.28 1.12
C LEU A 88 5.75 -1.71 2.37
N VAL A 89 6.27 -2.08 3.55
CA VAL A 89 5.78 -1.62 4.85
C VAL A 89 5.89 -0.11 5.00
N VAL A 90 7.05 0.46 4.65
CA VAL A 90 7.27 1.91 4.75
C VAL A 90 6.31 2.66 3.82
N ASN A 91 6.08 2.11 2.63
CA ASN A 91 5.15 2.71 1.66
C ASN A 91 3.73 2.74 2.20
N LEU A 92 3.27 1.64 2.79
CA LEU A 92 1.93 1.56 3.41
C LEU A 92 1.78 2.53 4.57
N ILE A 93 2.78 2.64 5.45
CA ILE A 93 2.75 3.57 6.58
C ILE A 93 2.65 5.02 6.07
N PHE A 94 3.42 5.36 5.03
CA PHE A 94 3.37 6.69 4.44
C PHE A 94 1.99 6.97 3.81
N LEU A 95 1.45 6.00 3.08
CA LEU A 95 0.12 6.07 2.47
C LEU A 95 -0.96 6.24 3.54
N MET A 96 -0.90 5.49 4.64
CA MET A 96 -1.81 5.64 5.77
C MET A 96 -1.72 7.05 6.37
N HIS A 97 -0.51 7.52 6.67
CA HIS A 97 -0.31 8.85 7.24
C HIS A 97 -0.89 9.93 6.31
N PHE A 98 -0.62 9.83 5.01
CA PHE A 98 -1.10 10.80 4.05
C PHE A 98 -2.62 10.74 3.88
N VAL A 99 -3.22 9.55 3.75
CA VAL A 99 -4.67 9.38 3.66
C VAL A 99 -5.36 9.96 4.90
N ILE A 100 -4.80 9.76 6.09
CA ILE A 100 -5.32 10.35 7.32
C ILE A 100 -5.21 11.89 7.29
N HIS A 101 -4.08 12.42 6.82
CA HIS A 101 -3.80 13.87 6.81
C HIS A 101 -4.55 14.63 5.71
N CYS A 102 -4.75 14.02 4.55
CA CYS A 102 -5.43 14.65 3.40
C CYS A 102 -6.96 14.67 3.55
N THR A 103 -7.49 13.97 4.55
CA THR A 103 -8.93 13.86 4.83
C THR A 103 -9.40 14.84 5.90
N HIS A 104 -8.51 15.68 6.42
CA HIS A 104 -8.81 16.72 7.40
C HIS A 104 -8.78 18.12 6.77
#